data_AF-A0A5B3GXU2-F1
#
_entry.id   AF-A0A5B3GXU2-F1
#
_cell.length_a   1.000
_cell.length_b   1.000
_cell.length_c   1.000
_cell.angle_alpha   90.00
_cell.angle_beta   90.00
_cell.angle_gamma   90.00
#
_symmetry.space_group_name_H-M   'P 1'
#
loop_
_entity.id
_entity.type
_entity.pdbx_description
1 polymer ?
#
loop_
_entity_poly.entity_id
_entity_poly.type
_entity_poly.pdbx_seq_one_letter_code
_entity_poly.pdbx_strand_id
1 'polypeptide(L)'
;MMAKLKIKLIAIQEEPVKVAPEMESLLRAAIALTNFEIKMVWLKVSHPAVMDCSKKVALPKSPIYLAEQFTPTDLMEIVTSMQGLGVGRCLDGSQASLDMFVESFSWMFNVRINNPNQCKHAILNRKLRLTRFLDLLRGYLIERSQQ
;
A
#
# COMPACT_ATOMS: atom_id res chain seq x y z
N MET A 1 26.24 62.97 -20.77
CA MET A 1 25.82 61.65 -21.30
C MET A 1 25.88 60.55 -20.24
N MET A 2 27.01 60.39 -19.53
CA MET A 2 27.18 59.37 -18.47
C MET A 2 26.22 59.45 -17.28
N ALA A 3 25.84 60.65 -16.84
CA ALA A 3 24.89 60.82 -15.73
C ALA A 3 23.49 60.27 -16.05
N LYS A 4 23.02 60.44 -17.30
CA LYS A 4 21.72 59.91 -17.75
C LYS A 4 21.72 58.37 -17.83
N LEU A 5 22.87 57.78 -18.17
CA LEU A 5 23.02 56.32 -18.21
C LEU A 5 23.08 55.74 -16.79
N LYS A 6 23.76 56.41 -15.84
CA LYS A 6 23.74 56.01 -14.42
C LYS A 6 22.35 56.09 -13.80
N ILE A 7 21.61 57.16 -14.08
CA ILE A 7 20.22 57.32 -13.59
C ILE A 7 19.31 56.22 -14.17
N LYS A 8 19.45 55.87 -15.45
CA LYS A 8 18.72 54.76 -16.06
C LYS A 8 19.10 53.39 -15.45
N LEU A 9 20.37 53.18 -15.14
CA LEU A 9 20.83 51.91 -14.55
C LEU A 9 20.27 51.70 -13.14
N ILE A 10 20.26 52.77 -12.33
CA ILE A 10 19.67 52.76 -10.97
C ILE A 10 18.16 52.53 -11.05
N ALA A 11 17.47 53.18 -12.00
CA ALA A 11 16.04 52.98 -12.20
C ALA A 11 15.65 51.54 -12.60
N ILE A 12 16.50 50.84 -13.34
CA ILE A 12 16.27 49.43 -13.72
C ILE A 12 16.57 48.46 -12.56
N GLN A 13 17.51 48.80 -11.68
CA GLN A 13 17.81 47.99 -10.49
C GLN A 13 16.78 48.15 -9.37
N GLU A 14 16.07 49.28 -9.31
CA GLU A 14 15.03 49.55 -8.32
C GLU A 14 13.60 49.33 -8.82
N GLU A 15 13.39 48.93 -10.09
CA GLU A 15 12.04 48.56 -10.53
C GLU A 15 11.62 47.25 -9.85
N PRO A 16 10.60 47.26 -8.96
CA PRO A 16 10.09 46.02 -8.39
C PRO A 16 9.56 45.18 -9.54
N VAL A 17 10.05 43.94 -9.65
CA VAL A 17 9.51 42.97 -10.60
C VAL A 17 7.99 42.92 -10.36
N LYS A 18 7.21 43.46 -11.30
CA LYS A 18 5.75 43.47 -11.24
C LYS A 18 5.26 42.05 -11.46
N VAL A 19 5.26 41.27 -10.38
CA VAL A 19 4.69 39.93 -10.34
C VAL A 19 3.17 40.10 -10.33
N ALA A 20 2.46 39.41 -11.23
CA ALA A 20 1.01 39.42 -11.23
C ALA A 20 0.48 38.98 -9.85
N PRO A 21 -0.61 39.58 -9.33
CA PRO A 21 -1.09 39.32 -7.96
C PRO A 21 -1.42 37.84 -7.71
N GLU A 22 -1.87 37.13 -8.75
CA GLU A 22 -2.08 35.67 -8.73
C GLU A 22 -0.78 34.89 -8.49
N MET A 23 0.31 35.31 -9.15
CA MET A 23 1.63 34.71 -8.99
C MET A 23 2.23 35.04 -7.62
N GLU A 24 1.98 36.24 -7.07
CA GLU A 24 2.40 36.57 -5.70
C GLU A 24 1.71 35.67 -4.66
N SER A 25 0.40 35.44 -4.83
CA SER A 25 -0.37 34.52 -3.99
C SER A 25 0.19 33.10 -4.03
N LEU A 26 0.49 32.60 -5.24
CA LEU A 26 1.08 31.28 -5.44
C LEU A 26 2.47 31.16 -4.78
N LEU A 27 3.31 32.19 -4.92
CA LEU A 27 4.64 32.22 -4.28
C LEU A 27 4.54 32.23 -2.75
N ARG A 28 3.60 33.00 -2.19
CA ARG A 28 3.34 33.00 -0.73
C ARG A 28 2.88 31.62 -0.24
N ALA A 29 2.00 30.95 -1.00
CA ALA A 29 1.55 29.61 -0.67
C ALA A 29 2.70 28.58 -0.73
N ALA A 30 3.56 28.65 -1.75
CA ALA A 30 4.72 27.78 -1.87
C ALA A 30 5.71 27.96 -0.71
N ILE A 31 5.96 29.20 -0.30
CA ILE A 31 6.78 29.51 0.88
C ILE A 31 6.14 28.94 2.16
N ALA A 32 4.84 29.09 2.33
CA ALA A 32 4.13 28.55 3.48
C ALA A 32 4.20 27.01 3.55
N LEU A 33 4.04 26.33 2.41
CA LEU A 33 4.19 24.87 2.30
C LEU A 33 5.61 24.44 2.63
N THR A 34 6.62 25.10 2.07
CA THR A 34 8.04 24.79 2.34
C THR A 34 8.35 24.95 3.84
N ASN A 35 7.88 26.02 4.46
CA ASN A 35 8.04 26.25 5.90
C ASN A 35 7.32 25.18 6.74
N PHE A 36 6.16 24.73 6.29
CA PHE A 36 5.44 23.63 6.94
C PHE A 36 6.23 22.32 6.83
N GLU A 37 6.78 21.98 5.67
CA GLU A 37 7.62 20.81 5.47
C GLU A 37 8.86 20.82 6.35
N ILE A 38 9.56 21.96 6.44
CA ILE A 38 10.71 22.13 7.35
C ILE A 38 10.30 21.84 8.80
N LYS A 39 9.17 22.38 9.25
CA LYS A 39 8.64 22.13 10.60
C LYS A 39 8.26 20.67 10.82
N MET A 40 7.68 20.01 9.82
CA MET A 40 7.35 18.59 9.86
C MET A 40 8.61 17.72 9.99
N VAL A 41 9.68 18.05 9.27
CA VAL A 41 10.98 17.38 9.39
C VAL A 41 11.57 17.62 10.78
N TRP A 42 11.55 18.85 11.29
CA TRP A 42 12.04 19.15 12.63
C TRP A 42 11.25 18.42 13.71
N LEU A 43 9.93 18.30 13.56
CA LEU A 43 9.07 17.54 14.45
C LEU A 43 9.41 16.04 14.41
N LYS A 44 9.70 15.48 13.23
CA LYS A 44 10.20 14.10 13.09
C LYS A 44 11.51 13.87 13.84
N VAL A 45 12.46 14.80 13.75
CA VAL A 45 13.76 14.68 14.44
C VAL A 45 13.61 14.84 15.95
N SER A 46 12.84 15.83 16.39
CA SER A 46 12.72 16.18 17.81
C SER A 46 11.77 15.26 18.58
N HIS A 47 10.75 14.74 17.90
CA HIS A 47 9.76 13.84 18.47
C HIS A 47 9.53 12.64 17.54
N PRO A 48 10.51 11.73 17.41
CA PRO A 48 10.41 10.58 16.51
C PRO A 48 9.12 9.79 16.73
N ALA A 49 8.71 9.60 17.99
CA ALA A 49 7.51 8.86 18.38
C ALA A 49 6.18 9.42 17.85
N VAL A 50 6.07 10.73 17.56
CA VAL A 50 4.84 11.36 17.05
C VAL A 50 4.63 11.03 15.58
N MET A 51 5.74 10.87 14.84
CA MET A 51 5.75 10.55 13.42
C MET A 51 6.14 9.08 13.15
N ASP A 52 6.29 8.31 14.22
CA ASP A 52 6.58 6.90 14.20
C ASP A 52 5.34 6.09 13.83
N CYS A 53 4.96 6.19 12.55
CA CYS A 53 4.05 5.25 11.91
C CYS A 53 4.70 3.85 11.73
N SER A 54 5.97 3.68 12.15
CA SER A 54 6.75 2.44 12.04
C SER A 54 6.60 1.53 13.26
N LYS A 55 5.91 1.99 14.31
CA LYS A 55 5.03 1.07 15.03
C LYS A 55 4.10 0.50 13.98
N LYS A 56 4.49 -0.62 13.38
CA LYS A 56 3.58 -1.66 12.93
C LYS A 56 2.62 -1.76 14.11
N VAL A 57 1.49 -1.07 14.01
CA VAL A 57 0.35 -1.33 14.87
C VAL A 57 0.17 -2.80 14.59
N ALA A 58 0.66 -3.65 15.50
CA ALA A 58 0.64 -5.09 15.31
C ALA A 58 -0.84 -5.34 15.10
N LEU A 59 -1.22 -5.58 13.83
CA LEU A 59 -2.61 -5.60 13.44
C LEU A 59 -3.23 -6.57 14.44
N PRO A 60 -4.25 -6.16 15.21
CA PRO A 60 -4.76 -6.98 16.29
C PRO A 60 -4.93 -8.39 15.75
N LYS A 61 -4.40 -9.38 16.48
CA LYS A 61 -4.44 -10.77 16.02
C LYS A 61 -5.87 -11.08 15.60
N SER A 62 -6.02 -11.73 14.45
CA SER A 62 -7.36 -12.09 13.98
C SER A 62 -8.04 -12.94 15.05
N PRO A 63 -9.34 -12.75 15.31
CA PRO A 63 -10.08 -13.63 16.21
C PRO A 63 -10.23 -15.06 15.64
N ILE A 64 -9.93 -15.25 14.35
CA ILE A 64 -10.04 -16.52 13.65
C ILE A 64 -8.67 -17.21 13.61
N TYR A 65 -8.65 -18.50 13.90
CA TYR A 65 -7.46 -19.35 13.82
C TYR A 65 -7.69 -20.48 12.84
N LEU A 66 -6.61 -20.93 12.18
CA LEU A 66 -6.68 -22.14 11.37
C LEU A 66 -6.86 -23.36 12.28
N ALA A 67 -7.92 -24.14 12.05
CA ALA A 67 -8.16 -25.36 12.80
C ALA A 67 -7.05 -26.39 12.55
N GLU A 68 -6.71 -27.19 13.56
CA GLU A 68 -5.53 -28.09 13.58
C GLU A 68 -5.50 -29.10 12.42
N GLN A 69 -6.66 -29.51 11.91
CA GLN A 69 -6.77 -30.44 10.79
C GLN A 69 -6.35 -29.84 9.43
N PHE A 70 -6.17 -28.52 9.34
CA PHE A 70 -5.79 -27.82 8.11
C PHE A 70 -4.40 -27.18 8.23
N THR A 71 -3.73 -27.08 7.10
CA THR A 71 -2.38 -26.52 6.98
C THR A 71 -2.39 -25.21 6.19
N PRO A 72 -1.38 -24.35 6.35
CA PRO A 72 -1.25 -23.14 5.50
C PRO A 72 -1.21 -23.46 4.00
N THR A 73 -0.78 -24.67 3.63
CA THR A 73 -0.79 -25.17 2.24
C THR A 73 -2.22 -25.39 1.73
N ASP A 74 -3.16 -25.82 2.59
CA ASP A 74 -4.57 -25.94 2.21
C ASP A 74 -5.14 -24.55 1.89
N LEU A 75 -4.85 -23.54 2.71
CA LEU A 75 -5.23 -22.14 2.44
C LEU A 75 -4.65 -21.62 1.11
N MET A 76 -3.44 -22.05 0.76
CA MET A 76 -2.81 -21.66 -0.51
C MET A 76 -3.58 -22.14 -1.74
N GLU A 77 -4.44 -23.16 -1.65
CA GLU A 77 -5.33 -23.56 -2.75
C GLU A 77 -6.39 -22.48 -3.05
N ILE A 78 -6.99 -21.89 -2.00
CA ILE A 78 -7.89 -20.73 -2.14
C ILE A 78 -7.13 -19.51 -2.66
N VAL A 79 -6.01 -19.16 -2.03
CA VAL A 79 -5.21 -17.99 -2.42
C VAL A 79 -4.78 -18.06 -3.88
N THR A 80 -4.25 -19.20 -4.31
CA THR A 80 -3.78 -19.40 -5.68
C THR A 80 -4.92 -19.32 -6.68
N SER A 81 -6.07 -19.93 -6.39
CA SER A 81 -7.24 -19.91 -7.27
C SER A 81 -7.87 -18.52 -7.37
N MET A 82 -8.06 -17.81 -6.25
CA MET A 82 -8.58 -16.44 -6.26
C MET A 82 -7.67 -15.48 -7.01
N GLN A 83 -6.35 -15.57 -6.80
CA GLN A 83 -5.37 -14.77 -7.52
C GLN A 83 -5.39 -15.09 -9.01
N GLY A 84 -5.43 -16.37 -9.39
CA GLY A 84 -5.48 -16.82 -10.79
C GLY A 84 -6.75 -16.39 -11.52
N LEU A 85 -7.90 -16.44 -10.85
CA LEU A 85 -9.19 -15.98 -11.39
C LEU A 85 -9.36 -14.46 -11.38
N GLY A 86 -8.43 -13.72 -10.76
CA GLY A 86 -8.50 -12.27 -10.68
C GLY A 86 -9.66 -11.74 -9.82
N VAL A 87 -10.06 -12.49 -8.79
CA VAL A 87 -11.18 -12.16 -7.89
C VAL A 87 -10.88 -10.89 -7.08
N GLY A 88 -9.62 -10.72 -6.65
CA GLY A 88 -9.20 -9.58 -5.84
C GLY A 88 -8.83 -8.37 -6.72
N ARG A 89 -9.33 -7.20 -6.32
CA ARG A 89 -8.97 -5.91 -6.91
C ARG A 89 -8.43 -4.97 -5.85
N CYS A 90 -7.41 -4.21 -6.22
CA CYS A 90 -6.90 -3.09 -5.45
C CYS A 90 -7.87 -1.91 -5.56
N LEU A 91 -7.69 -0.90 -4.70
CA LEU A 91 -8.51 0.33 -4.72
C LEU A 91 -8.38 1.11 -6.03
N ASP A 92 -7.25 0.98 -6.72
CA ASP A 92 -7.01 1.57 -8.05
C ASP A 92 -7.59 0.73 -9.20
N GLY A 93 -8.28 -0.38 -8.91
CA GLY A 93 -8.87 -1.30 -9.88
C GLY A 93 -7.89 -2.33 -10.46
N SER A 94 -6.60 -2.27 -10.13
CA SER A 94 -5.63 -3.28 -10.54
C SER A 94 -5.91 -4.65 -9.89
N GLN A 95 -5.43 -5.73 -10.51
CA GLN A 95 -5.60 -7.07 -9.96
C GLN A 95 -4.71 -7.26 -8.72
N ALA A 96 -5.27 -7.85 -7.66
CA ALA A 96 -4.51 -8.09 -6.46
C ALA A 96 -3.39 -9.12 -6.69
N SER A 97 -2.18 -8.79 -6.23
CA SER A 97 -1.00 -9.65 -6.29
C SER A 97 -1.11 -10.84 -5.34
N LEU A 98 -0.29 -11.87 -5.59
CA LEU A 98 -0.20 -13.04 -4.71
C LEU A 98 0.17 -12.63 -3.28
N ASP A 99 1.13 -11.72 -3.13
CA ASP A 99 1.62 -11.30 -1.81
C ASP A 99 0.53 -10.62 -0.98
N MET A 100 -0.34 -9.82 -1.60
CA MET A 100 -1.46 -9.20 -0.90
C MET A 100 -2.47 -10.24 -0.38
N PHE A 101 -2.76 -11.27 -1.18
CA PHE A 101 -3.58 -12.39 -0.70
C PHE A 101 -2.89 -13.16 0.42
N VAL A 102 -1.60 -13.46 0.29
CA VAL A 102 -0.83 -14.22 1.28
C VAL A 102 -0.78 -13.47 2.61
N GLU A 103 -0.50 -12.18 2.61
CA GLU A 103 -0.50 -11.33 3.81
C GLU A 103 -1.89 -11.29 4.45
N SER A 104 -2.94 -11.09 3.64
CA SER A 104 -4.33 -11.04 4.13
C SER A 104 -4.76 -12.35 4.78
N PHE A 105 -4.51 -13.49 4.13
CA PHE A 105 -4.87 -14.81 4.67
C PHE A 105 -3.99 -15.23 5.85
N SER A 106 -2.71 -14.87 5.84
CA SER A 106 -1.79 -15.11 6.96
C SER A 106 -2.25 -14.36 8.21
N TRP A 107 -2.63 -13.09 8.08
CA TRP A 107 -3.22 -12.33 9.17
C TRP A 107 -4.58 -12.90 9.60
N MET A 108 -5.48 -13.17 8.64
CA MET A 108 -6.84 -13.64 8.91
C MET A 108 -6.89 -14.96 9.70
N PHE A 109 -5.94 -15.87 9.48
CA PHE A 109 -5.88 -17.16 10.18
C PHE A 109 -4.77 -17.26 11.23
N ASN A 110 -4.02 -16.18 11.46
CA ASN A 110 -2.84 -16.16 12.33
C ASN A 110 -1.79 -17.23 11.98
N VAL A 111 -1.57 -17.48 10.69
CA VAL A 111 -0.59 -18.46 10.19
C VAL A 111 0.54 -17.78 9.43
N ARG A 112 1.66 -18.48 9.25
CA ARG A 112 2.77 -18.03 8.41
C ARG A 112 2.87 -18.91 7.17
N ILE A 113 2.75 -18.30 5.99
CA ILE A 113 2.96 -18.97 4.70
C ILE A 113 4.39 -18.68 4.24
N ASN A 114 5.23 -19.70 4.18
CA ASN A 114 6.62 -19.57 3.72
C ASN A 114 6.72 -19.84 2.21
N ASN A 115 7.53 -19.07 1.50
CA ASN A 115 7.80 -19.24 0.07
C ASN A 115 6.53 -19.33 -0.80
N PRO A 116 5.67 -18.29 -0.81
CA PRO A 116 4.35 -18.36 -1.44
C PRO A 116 4.41 -18.69 -2.94
N ASN A 117 5.41 -18.20 -3.66
CA ASN A 117 5.63 -18.55 -5.05
C ASN A 117 5.89 -20.04 -5.23
N GLN A 118 6.72 -20.66 -4.38
CA GLN A 118 6.99 -22.09 -4.46
C GLN A 118 5.74 -22.91 -4.12
N CYS A 119 4.98 -22.52 -3.10
CA CYS A 119 3.69 -23.14 -2.77
C CYS A 119 2.70 -23.07 -3.93
N LYS A 120 2.58 -21.90 -4.58
CA LYS A 120 1.74 -21.73 -5.78
C LYS A 120 2.16 -22.67 -6.90
N HIS A 121 3.45 -22.72 -7.25
CA HIS A 121 3.94 -23.62 -8.28
C HIS A 121 3.71 -25.10 -7.92
N ALA A 122 3.93 -25.47 -6.66
CA ALA A 122 3.69 -26.82 -6.17
C ALA A 122 2.22 -27.22 -6.29
N ILE A 123 1.28 -26.31 -6.02
CA ILE A 123 -0.17 -26.54 -6.17
C ILE A 123 -0.51 -26.72 -7.66
N LEU A 124 -0.07 -25.78 -8.51
CA LEU A 124 -0.38 -25.81 -9.96
C LEU A 124 0.20 -27.04 -10.68
N ASN A 125 1.31 -27.59 -10.17
CA ASN A 125 2.00 -28.73 -10.79
C ASN A 125 1.54 -30.11 -10.27
N ARG A 126 0.52 -30.20 -9.41
CA ARG A 126 -0.01 -31.49 -8.91
C ARG A 126 -0.79 -32.23 -10.01
N LYS A 127 -0.35 -33.44 -10.36
CA LYS A 127 -0.95 -34.23 -11.47
C LYS A 127 -2.22 -35.03 -11.11
N LEU A 128 -2.39 -35.51 -9.88
CA LEU A 128 -3.43 -36.49 -9.52
C LEU A 128 -4.32 -36.10 -8.30
N ARG A 129 -3.94 -35.09 -7.51
CA ARG A 129 -4.73 -34.55 -6.39
C ARG A 129 -4.65 -33.03 -6.41
N LEU A 130 -5.32 -32.46 -7.41
CA LEU A 130 -5.17 -31.06 -7.81
C LEU A 130 -5.49 -30.10 -6.66
N THR A 131 -6.58 -30.33 -5.91
CA THR A 131 -7.08 -29.35 -4.91
C THR A 131 -7.94 -29.99 -3.80
N ARG A 132 -7.35 -30.80 -2.92
CA ARG A 132 -8.09 -31.53 -1.85
C ARG A 132 -8.92 -30.58 -0.99
N PHE A 133 -8.38 -29.43 -0.64
CA PHE A 133 -9.07 -28.49 0.25
C PHE A 133 -10.30 -27.88 -0.43
N LEU A 134 -10.17 -27.47 -1.69
CA LEU A 134 -11.32 -26.96 -2.45
C LEU A 134 -12.38 -28.05 -2.68
N ASP A 135 -11.97 -29.31 -2.87
CA ASP A 135 -12.91 -30.43 -3.01
C ASP A 135 -13.72 -30.66 -1.72
N LEU A 136 -13.08 -30.54 -0.54
CA LEU A 136 -13.78 -30.62 0.75
C LEU A 136 -14.79 -29.47 0.92
N LEU A 137 -14.40 -28.24 0.58
CA LEU A 137 -15.31 -27.08 0.64
C LEU A 137 -16.50 -27.25 -0.31
N ARG A 138 -16.24 -27.73 -1.53
CA ARG A 138 -17.30 -28.05 -2.49
C ARG A 138 -18.23 -29.13 -1.96
N GLY A 139 -17.68 -30.21 -1.41
CA GLY A 139 -18.45 -31.31 -0.81
C GLY A 139 -19.39 -30.82 0.29
N TYR A 140 -18.88 -29.98 1.20
CA TYR A 140 -19.69 -29.38 2.26
C TYR A 140 -20.88 -28.56 1.71
N LEU A 141 -20.66 -27.76 0.66
CA LEU A 141 -21.75 -26.99 0.04
C LEU A 141 -22.80 -27.89 -0.61
N ILE A 142 -22.39 -28.98 -1.27
CA ILE A 142 -23.31 -29.94 -1.89
C ILE A 142 -24.15 -30.64 -0.81
N GLU A 143 -23.51 -31.13 0.26
CA GLU A 143 -24.19 -31.80 1.37
C GLU A 143 -25.22 -30.89 2.04
N ARG A 144 -24.85 -29.62 2.29
CA ARG A 144 -25.76 -28.63 2.90
C ARG A 144 -26.88 -28.17 1.97
N SER A 145 -26.69 -28.23 0.66
CA SER A 145 -27.73 -27.88 -0.31
C SER A 145 -28.83 -28.93 -0.44
N GLN A 146 -28.61 -30.16 0.06
CA GLN A 146 -29.57 -31.26 -0.01
C GLN A 146 -30.41 -31.43 1.26
N GLN A 147 -30.16 -30.60 2.28
CA GLN A 147 -30.93 -30.51 3.53
C GLN A 147 -31.96 -29.39 3.45
#